data_AF-A0A963FKH6-F1
#
_entry.id   AF-A0A963FKH6-F1
#
_cell.length_a   1.000
_cell.length_b   1.000
_cell.length_c   1.000
_cell.angle_alpha   90.00
_cell.angle_beta   90.00
_cell.angle_gamma   90.00
#
_symmetry.space_group_name_H-M   'P 1'
#
loop_
_entity.id
_entity.type
_entity.pdbx_description
1 polymer ?
#
loop_
_entity_poly.entity_id
_entity_poly.type
_entity_poly.pdbx_seq_one_letter_code
_entity_poly.pdbx_strand_id
1 'polypeptide(L)'
;MTGKKLLERLGELLDLGAKRRKKKIDELEKLVDQIRKKEKAILAKCRKVGKGEKRDMLKKRYQILHAQRNKGRKALKKLEG
;
A
#
# COMPACT_ATOMS: atom_id res chain seq x y z
N MET A 1 1.68 14.31 6.23
CA MET A 1 0.51 13.44 6.48
C MET A 1 0.95 12.01 6.74
N THR A 2 0.75 11.56 7.97
CA THR A 2 1.19 10.30 8.57
C THR A 2 0.37 9.12 8.05
N GLY A 3 0.98 7.95 7.86
CA GLY A 3 0.34 6.75 7.26
C GLY A 3 -0.95 6.26 7.94
N LYS A 4 -1.29 6.77 9.14
CA LYS A 4 -2.59 6.55 9.80
C LYS A 4 -3.79 7.06 9.00
N LYS A 5 -3.72 8.28 8.42
CA LYS A 5 -4.81 8.84 7.60
C LYS A 5 -5.12 8.02 6.34
N LEU A 6 -4.11 7.31 5.83
CA LEU A 6 -4.25 6.42 4.68
C LEU A 6 -4.99 5.13 5.04
N LEU A 7 -4.85 4.65 6.28
CA LEU A 7 -5.51 3.43 6.76
C LEU A 7 -6.98 3.68 7.06
N GLU A 8 -7.33 4.80 7.70
CA GLU A 8 -8.73 5.18 7.96
C GLU A 8 -9.52 5.34 6.66
N ARG A 9 -8.96 6.06 5.68
CA ARG A 9 -9.56 6.16 4.34
C ARG A 9 -9.78 4.80 3.70
N LEU A 10 -8.87 3.85 3.89
CA LEU A 10 -9.01 2.51 3.32
C LEU A 10 -10.17 1.73 3.95
N GLY A 11 -10.45 1.93 5.24
CA GLY A 11 -11.59 1.34 5.94
C GLY A 11 -12.93 1.91 5.47
N GLU A 12 -13.04 3.24 5.43
CA GLU A 12 -14.24 3.94 4.92
C GLU A 12 -14.51 3.59 3.44
N LEU A 13 -13.45 3.32 2.68
CA LEU A 13 -13.55 2.92 1.27
C LEU A 13 -14.06 1.49 1.07
N LEU A 14 -14.16 0.64 2.09
CA LEU A 14 -14.72 -0.72 1.93
C LEU A 14 -16.25 -0.77 2.11
N ASP A 15 -16.86 0.24 2.72
CA ASP A 15 -18.20 0.13 3.31
C ASP A 15 -19.36 0.76 2.51
N LEU A 16 -19.24 0.99 1.18
CA LEU A 16 -20.29 1.72 0.42
C LEU A 16 -20.67 1.08 -0.93
N GLY A 17 -21.96 1.24 -1.30
CA GLY A 17 -22.66 0.57 -2.41
C GLY A 17 -22.19 0.85 -3.85
N ALA A 18 -22.80 0.14 -4.82
CA ALA A 18 -22.30 -0.13 -6.17
C ALA A 18 -21.83 1.08 -7.02
N LYS A 19 -22.52 2.23 -7.01
CA LYS A 19 -22.04 3.44 -7.71
C LYS A 19 -20.80 4.06 -7.06
N ARG A 20 -20.64 3.93 -5.73
CA ARG A 20 -19.42 4.34 -5.02
C ARG A 20 -18.30 3.31 -5.16
N ARG A 21 -18.59 2.03 -5.49
CA ARG A 21 -17.57 0.99 -5.71
C ARG A 21 -16.61 1.33 -6.84
N LYS A 22 -17.08 1.84 -7.99
CA LYS A 22 -16.17 2.15 -9.11
C LYS A 22 -15.15 3.26 -8.77
N LYS A 23 -15.62 4.37 -8.17
CA LYS A 23 -14.71 5.41 -7.64
C LYS A 23 -13.78 4.87 -6.55
N LYS A 24 -14.27 3.96 -5.70
CA LYS A 24 -13.48 3.29 -4.65
C LYS A 24 -12.42 2.36 -5.23
N ILE A 25 -12.73 1.62 -6.29
CA ILE A 25 -11.77 0.77 -7.01
C ILE A 25 -10.66 1.65 -7.57
N ASP A 26 -11.00 2.73 -8.29
CA ASP A 26 -10.00 3.67 -8.83
C ASP A 26 -9.14 4.31 -7.73
N GLU A 27 -9.73 4.68 -6.60
CA GLU A 27 -8.98 5.23 -5.45
C GLU A 27 -8.10 4.17 -4.78
N LEU A 28 -8.58 2.94 -4.59
CA LEU A 28 -7.80 1.84 -4.04
C LEU A 28 -6.64 1.47 -4.97
N GLU A 29 -6.86 1.44 -6.29
CA GLU A 29 -5.83 1.23 -7.29
C GLU A 29 -4.74 2.29 -7.18
N LYS A 30 -5.12 3.58 -7.14
CA LYS A 30 -4.16 4.68 -6.95
C LYS A 30 -3.36 4.52 -5.66
N LEU A 31 -4.00 4.11 -4.57
CA LEU A 31 -3.33 3.86 -3.28
C LEU A 31 -2.37 2.68 -3.35
N VAL A 32 -2.78 1.57 -3.95
CA VAL A 32 -1.93 0.38 -4.18
C VAL A 32 -0.71 0.75 -5.02
N ASP A 33 -0.88 1.57 -6.05
CA ASP A 33 0.20 2.04 -6.91
C ASP A 33 1.16 3.00 -6.18
N GLN A 34 0.65 3.88 -5.34
CA GLN A 34 1.50 4.72 -4.48
C GLN A 34 2.34 3.88 -3.52
N ILE A 35 1.74 2.84 -2.92
CA ILE A 35 2.46 1.90 -2.06
C ILE A 35 3.54 1.16 -2.87
N ARG A 36 3.21 0.69 -4.07
CA ARG A 36 4.16 0.03 -4.98
C ARG A 36 5.33 0.94 -5.37
N LYS A 37 5.09 2.23 -5.64
CA LYS A 37 6.16 3.21 -5.90
C LYS A 37 7.07 3.38 -4.68
N LYS A 38 6.49 3.46 -3.46
CA LYS A 38 7.26 3.53 -2.20
C LYS A 38 8.06 2.26 -1.94
N GLU A 39 7.51 1.07 -2.19
CA GLU A 39 8.23 -0.20 -2.11
C GLU A 39 9.48 -0.18 -3.01
N LYS A 40 9.32 0.18 -4.29
CA LYS A 40 10.42 0.26 -5.26
C LYS A 40 11.51 1.24 -4.78
N ALA A 41 11.11 2.40 -4.26
CA ALA A 41 12.05 3.39 -3.73
C ALA A 41 12.84 2.85 -2.52
N ILE A 42 12.18 2.12 -1.61
CA ILE A 42 12.84 1.51 -0.46
C ILE A 42 13.76 0.37 -0.89
N LEU A 43 13.35 -0.47 -1.85
CA LEU A 43 14.19 -1.51 -2.43
C LEU A 43 15.44 -0.93 -3.11
N ALA A 44 15.28 0.16 -3.86
CA ALA A 44 16.41 0.88 -4.46
C ALA A 44 17.36 1.43 -3.39
N LYS A 45 16.82 1.99 -2.30
CA LYS A 45 17.64 2.41 -1.14
C LYS A 45 18.34 1.24 -0.46
N CYS A 46 17.66 0.11 -0.24
CA CYS A 46 18.25 -1.13 0.30
C CYS A 46 19.43 -1.64 -0.54
N ARG A 47 19.38 -1.48 -1.87
CA ARG A 47 20.47 -1.89 -2.77
C ARG A 47 21.69 -0.96 -2.68
N LYS A 48 21.45 0.34 -2.41
CA LYS A 48 22.51 1.34 -2.23
C LYS A 48 23.13 1.33 -0.83
N VAL A 49 22.36 0.92 0.18
CA VAL A 49 22.85 0.78 1.55
C VAL A 49 23.56 -0.57 1.71
N GLY A 50 24.78 -0.55 2.25
CA GLY A 50 25.56 -1.74 2.58
C GLY A 50 24.90 -2.64 3.64
N LYS A 51 25.65 -3.58 4.23
CA LYS A 51 25.14 -4.40 5.35
C LYS A 51 25.02 -3.55 6.62
N GLY A 52 24.10 -3.90 7.52
CA GLY A 52 23.92 -3.27 8.83
C GLY A 52 22.49 -2.78 9.11
N GLU A 53 22.30 -2.17 10.28
CA GLU A 53 20.99 -1.81 10.84
C GLU A 53 20.12 -0.96 9.92
N LYS A 54 20.72 -0.04 9.16
CA LYS A 54 20.00 0.79 8.16
C LYS A 54 19.34 -0.08 7.08
N ARG A 55 20.00 -1.16 6.65
CA ARG A 55 19.44 -2.08 5.64
C ARG A 55 18.31 -2.93 6.24
N ASP A 56 18.44 -3.35 7.49
CA ASP A 56 17.40 -4.11 8.18
C ASP A 56 16.15 -3.28 8.45
N MET A 57 16.33 -2.02 8.84
CA MET A 57 15.23 -1.07 8.99
C MET A 57 14.50 -0.83 7.67
N LEU A 58 15.23 -0.64 6.57
CA LEU A 58 14.63 -0.49 5.24
C LEU A 58 13.92 -1.77 4.79
N LYS A 59 14.47 -2.96 5.10
CA LYS A 59 13.81 -4.26 4.85
C LYS A 59 12.50 -4.40 5.62
N LYS A 60 12.47 -4.09 6.92
CA LYS A 60 11.25 -4.11 7.72
C LYS A 60 10.19 -3.16 7.15
N ARG A 61 10.61 -1.95 6.77
CA ARG A 61 9.72 -0.94 6.18
C ARG A 61 9.15 -1.38 4.83
N TYR A 62 9.96 -2.06 4.01
CA TYR A 62 9.52 -2.72 2.79
C TYR A 62 8.48 -3.81 3.07
N GLN A 63 8.73 -4.70 4.04
CA GLN A 63 7.80 -5.79 4.38
C GLN A 63 6.43 -5.26 4.84
N ILE A 64 6.40 -4.19 5.65
CA ILE A 64 5.15 -3.57 6.09
C ILE A 64 4.35 -3.03 4.90
N LEU A 65 5.02 -2.29 4.00
CA LEU A 65 4.36 -1.76 2.79
C LEU A 65 3.90 -2.89 1.87
N HIS A 66 4.66 -3.98 1.80
CA HIS A 66 4.32 -5.15 1.00
C HIS A 66 3.07 -5.88 1.51
N ALA A 67 2.98 -6.07 2.82
CA ALA A 67 1.78 -6.62 3.46
C ALA A 67 0.56 -5.72 3.20
N GLN A 68 0.71 -4.40 3.31
CA GLN A 68 -0.37 -3.43 3.03
C GLN A 68 -0.82 -3.47 1.56
N ARG A 69 0.14 -3.51 0.62
CA ARG A 69 -0.16 -3.64 -0.82
C ARG A 69 -0.94 -4.92 -1.12
N ASN A 70 -0.54 -6.04 -0.51
CA ASN A 70 -1.23 -7.32 -0.71
C ASN A 70 -2.64 -7.31 -0.11
N LYS A 71 -2.86 -6.63 1.04
CA LYS A 71 -4.21 -6.41 1.57
C LYS A 71 -5.06 -5.56 0.63
N GLY A 72 -4.54 -4.46 0.11
CA GLY A 72 -5.22 -3.60 -0.88
C GLY A 72 -5.57 -4.36 -2.17
N ARG A 73 -4.64 -5.17 -2.69
CA ARG A 73 -4.90 -6.05 -3.85
C ARG A 73 -5.99 -7.09 -3.60
N LYS A 74 -5.99 -7.72 -2.42
CA LYS A 74 -7.05 -8.68 -2.05
C LYS A 74 -8.42 -7.98 -1.96
N ALA A 75 -8.45 -6.76 -1.44
CA ALA A 75 -9.67 -5.96 -1.38
C ALA A 75 -10.17 -5.56 -2.78
N LEU A 76 -9.28 -5.10 -3.67
CA LEU A 76 -9.61 -4.84 -5.08
C LEU A 76 -10.24 -6.05 -5.75
N LYS A 77 -9.62 -7.22 -5.63
CA LYS A 77 -10.12 -8.47 -6.22
C LYS A 77 -11.52 -8.87 -5.69
N LYS A 78 -11.86 -8.48 -4.45
CA LYS A 78 -13.20 -8.70 -3.86
C LYS A 78 -14.24 -7.66 -4.29
N LEU A 79 -13.81 -6.52 -4.81
CA LEU A 79 -14.68 -5.45 -5.30
C LEU A 79 -14.93 -5.56 -6.81
N GLU A 80 -13.98 -6.16 -7.55
CA GLU A 80 -14.07 -6.46 -8.99
C GLU A 80 -14.87 -7.73 -9.32
N GLY A 81 -15.06 -8.62 -8.34
CA GLY A 81 -15.94 -9.80 -8.42
C GLY A 81 -17.24 -9.60 -7.66
#